data_AF-A0A952JJE7-F1
#
_entry.id   AF-A0A952JJE7-F1
#
_cell.length_a   1.000
_cell.length_b   1.000
_cell.length_c   1.000
_cell.angle_alpha   90.00
_cell.angle_beta   90.00
_cell.angle_gamma   90.00
#
_symmetry.space_group_name_H-M   'P 1'
#
loop_
_entity.id
_entity.type
_entity.pdbx_description
1 polymer ?
#
loop_
_entity_poly.entity_id
_entity_poly.type
_entity_poly.pdbx_seq_one_letter_code
_entity_poly.pdbx_strand_id
1 'polypeptide(L)'
;MVDTNIQSSAKGADVLIFKNESVMSFAKFLKSEGLSTFSNEQLKSEVIRRQSTNVFPLHVFNPKIKPFLDSLNKGYDLPASYIGTTLLSAYSTAIGTAFKVDSGNEDFIYLPVWGCLCGISSSGGTVSINKIYAPLFKIQSDFDFDWKEKTKGLSREKVNQERMETVIYRDSHIPTLVRTILPDNPKGVCKHSDELLEWINGMNQLSKKEGTDEQFWISAWNCTPYSGIRSGKDKFVIERPFVNVIGKAQYPILSKMFAKDRDTTGFIFRMLFAIPDEDKISQRESDFVMPLEWTELHERTINRLYKDLQVVDPTEGHYCKIDPPAKKLFDQWRREKTKVINLVDDSTEKNIKAGILGKVSEYAYRFAGILHLSDKTFDQDYGGDFHIAFKQQELILASTMVRALELADYFYESANEVYDLVQKSLSAPPEVLATAFMLKRGKSNSEIGEMLYGSKSDSHKVKARRQVERWIKEYPRVFGSYAK
;
A
#
# COMPACT_ATOMS: atom_id res chain seq x y z
N MET A 1 53.30 26.63 -40.28
CA MET A 1 54.30 27.06 -39.29
C MET A 1 53.54 27.64 -38.12
N VAL A 2 53.82 27.12 -36.92
CA VAL A 2 53.85 27.87 -35.63
C VAL A 2 52.46 28.28 -35.11
N ASP A 3 51.91 27.52 -34.15
CA ASP A 3 51.86 27.85 -32.70
C ASP A 3 50.86 28.98 -32.41
N THR A 4 50.05 29.03 -31.34
CA THR A 4 50.19 28.51 -29.98
C THR A 4 48.87 28.75 -29.21
N ASN A 5 48.74 28.08 -28.05
CA ASN A 5 48.01 28.52 -26.85
C ASN A 5 46.48 28.45 -26.80
N ILE A 6 45.99 27.35 -26.21
CA ILE A 6 45.04 27.45 -25.10
C ILE A 6 45.54 26.59 -23.94
N GLN A 7 46.04 27.26 -22.90
CA GLN A 7 46.43 26.69 -21.62
C GLN A 7 45.21 26.55 -20.69
N SER A 8 45.12 25.36 -20.09
CA SER A 8 44.72 25.04 -18.71
C SER A 8 43.46 25.68 -18.10
N SER A 9 42.51 24.84 -17.68
CA SER A 9 42.45 24.33 -16.30
C SER A 9 41.23 23.44 -16.06
N ALA A 10 41.42 22.14 -15.84
CA ALA A 10 40.48 21.31 -15.09
C ALA A 10 41.25 20.12 -14.49
N LYS A 11 41.59 20.26 -13.21
CA LYS A 11 42.11 19.18 -12.36
C LYS A 11 40.96 18.27 -11.94
N GLY A 12 41.19 16.96 -12.04
CA GLY A 12 40.79 16.00 -11.00
C GLY A 12 39.49 15.21 -11.19
N ALA A 13 39.60 14.04 -11.83
CA ALA A 13 38.95 12.80 -11.39
C ALA A 13 39.53 11.64 -12.24
N ASP A 14 40.60 11.03 -11.73
CA ASP A 14 41.19 9.83 -12.34
C ASP A 14 40.20 8.67 -12.29
N VAL A 15 39.73 8.25 -13.46
CA VAL A 15 39.06 6.98 -13.67
C VAL A 15 40.13 5.89 -13.61
N LEU A 16 40.25 5.22 -12.46
CA LEU A 16 41.03 4.00 -12.31
C LEU A 16 40.40 2.88 -13.16
N ILE A 17 40.85 2.77 -14.41
CA ILE A 17 40.67 1.57 -15.23
C ILE A 17 41.53 0.47 -14.60
N PHE A 18 40.91 -0.39 -13.79
CA PHE A 18 41.55 -1.63 -13.34
C PHE A 18 41.74 -2.57 -14.54
N LYS A 19 42.96 -2.59 -15.08
CA LYS A 19 43.50 -3.80 -15.73
C LYS A 19 43.69 -4.86 -14.65
N ASN A 20 42.98 -5.98 -14.74
CA ASN A 20 43.39 -7.19 -14.04
C ASN A 20 42.94 -8.45 -14.79
N GLU A 21 43.92 -9.25 -15.20
CA GLU A 21 43.82 -10.53 -15.90
C GLU A 21 43.31 -11.68 -15.00
N SER A 22 42.49 -11.42 -13.97
CA SER A 22 41.97 -12.46 -13.07
C SER A 22 40.51 -12.86 -13.33
N VAL A 23 39.92 -12.44 -14.47
CA VAL A 23 38.51 -12.71 -14.84
C VAL A 23 38.24 -14.21 -15.11
N MET A 24 39.27 -15.07 -15.07
CA MET A 24 39.13 -16.52 -15.29
C MET A 24 38.54 -17.35 -14.13
N SER A 25 38.22 -16.78 -12.96
CA SER A 25 37.69 -17.60 -11.84
C SER A 25 36.18 -17.49 -11.59
N PHE A 26 35.52 -16.39 -11.97
CA PHE A 26 34.15 -16.14 -11.50
C PHE A 26 33.07 -16.59 -12.49
N ALA A 27 33.21 -16.24 -13.77
CA ALA A 27 32.28 -16.69 -14.81
C ALA A 27 32.26 -18.22 -14.98
N LYS A 28 33.39 -18.89 -14.69
CA LYS A 28 33.54 -20.34 -14.73
C LYS A 28 32.83 -21.02 -13.55
N PHE A 29 32.91 -20.42 -12.36
CA PHE A 29 32.17 -20.84 -11.17
C PHE A 29 30.65 -20.69 -11.35
N LEU A 30 30.19 -19.57 -11.91
CA LEU A 30 28.76 -19.34 -12.18
C LEU A 30 28.18 -20.37 -13.17
N LYS A 31 28.97 -20.75 -14.19
CA LYS A 31 28.59 -21.80 -15.15
C LYS A 31 28.62 -23.21 -14.55
N SER A 32 29.54 -23.53 -13.63
CA SER A 32 29.58 -24.86 -13.00
C SER A 32 28.43 -25.08 -12.01
N GLU A 33 27.86 -24.00 -11.45
CA GLU A 33 26.78 -24.07 -10.44
C GLU A 33 25.39 -23.68 -11.01
N GLY A 34 25.26 -23.45 -12.32
CA GLY A 34 23.97 -23.25 -13.00
C GLY A 34 23.24 -21.93 -12.70
N LEU A 35 23.95 -20.86 -12.32
CA LEU A 35 23.34 -19.57 -11.92
C LEU A 35 23.29 -18.57 -13.09
N SER A 36 22.12 -17.97 -13.35
CA SER A 36 21.92 -16.99 -14.44
C SER A 36 22.43 -15.59 -14.07
N THR A 37 23.07 -14.90 -15.02
CA THR A 37 23.53 -13.49 -14.87
C THR A 37 22.78 -12.60 -15.86
N PHE A 38 22.11 -11.55 -15.37
CA PHE A 38 21.48 -10.53 -16.22
C PHE A 38 22.40 -9.31 -16.40
N SER A 39 22.38 -8.70 -17.58
CA SER A 39 23.22 -7.54 -17.95
C SER A 39 22.52 -6.18 -17.71
N ASN A 40 23.30 -5.09 -17.67
CA ASN A 40 22.78 -3.72 -17.52
C ASN A 40 21.87 -3.26 -18.67
N GLU A 41 22.00 -3.86 -19.86
CA GLU A 41 21.09 -3.61 -20.99
C GLU A 41 19.74 -4.29 -20.78
N GLN A 42 19.73 -5.48 -20.17
CA GLN A 42 18.49 -6.17 -19.80
C GLN A 42 17.72 -5.41 -18.70
N LEU A 43 18.45 -4.73 -17.80
CA LEU A 43 17.85 -3.80 -16.82
C LEU A 43 17.24 -2.55 -17.48
N LYS A 44 17.88 -2.00 -18.52
CA LYS A 44 17.33 -0.86 -19.27
C LYS A 44 16.12 -1.25 -20.12
N SER A 45 16.14 -2.42 -20.76
CA SER A 45 14.97 -2.93 -21.48
C SER A 45 13.80 -3.26 -20.55
N GLU A 46 14.08 -3.68 -19.32
CA GLU A 46 13.06 -3.89 -18.29
C GLU A 46 12.41 -2.56 -17.84
N VAL A 47 13.18 -1.47 -17.79
CA VAL A 47 12.64 -0.12 -17.53
C VAL A 47 11.80 0.38 -18.71
N ILE A 48 12.18 0.09 -19.96
CA ILE A 48 11.39 0.43 -21.16
C ILE A 48 10.09 -0.39 -21.21
N ARG A 49 10.09 -1.64 -20.74
CA ARG A 49 8.89 -2.47 -20.58
C ARG A 49 7.90 -1.91 -19.54
N ARG A 50 8.34 -1.03 -18.62
CA ARG A 50 7.49 -0.36 -17.61
C ARG A 50 6.71 0.84 -18.14
N GLN A 51 6.67 1.08 -19.45
CA GLN A 51 5.53 1.81 -20.04
C GLN A 51 4.28 0.94 -19.84
N SER A 52 3.57 1.13 -18.72
CA SER A 52 2.56 0.21 -18.26
C SER A 52 1.39 0.12 -19.25
N THR A 53 0.99 -1.10 -19.61
CA THR A 53 -0.32 -1.35 -20.25
C THR A 53 -1.46 -1.36 -19.23
N ASN A 54 -1.15 -1.19 -17.94
CA ASN A 54 -2.07 -1.29 -16.80
C ASN A 54 -2.35 0.11 -16.23
N VAL A 55 -3.07 0.93 -16.99
CA VAL A 55 -3.45 2.29 -16.59
C VAL A 55 -4.63 2.23 -15.61
N PHE A 56 -4.57 3.00 -14.53
CA PHE A 56 -5.67 3.03 -13.56
C PHE A 56 -6.98 3.55 -14.21
N PRO A 57 -8.11 2.83 -14.08
CA PRO A 57 -9.32 3.16 -14.80
C PRO A 57 -10.13 4.26 -14.09
N LEU A 58 -9.73 5.53 -14.17
CA LEU A 58 -10.47 6.65 -13.54
C LEU A 58 -11.94 6.78 -13.98
N HIS A 59 -12.29 6.22 -15.13
CA HIS A 59 -13.65 6.25 -15.66
C HIS A 59 -14.66 5.38 -14.90
N VAL A 60 -14.19 4.55 -13.95
CA VAL A 60 -15.06 3.77 -13.04
C VAL A 60 -15.81 4.63 -12.03
N PHE A 61 -15.34 5.84 -11.75
CA PHE A 61 -16.02 6.77 -10.86
C PHE A 61 -17.19 7.47 -11.58
N ASN A 62 -18.10 8.04 -10.79
CA ASN A 62 -19.27 8.74 -11.32
C ASN A 62 -18.87 9.83 -12.33
N PRO A 63 -19.56 9.96 -13.48
CA PRO A 63 -19.28 11.03 -14.43
C PRO A 63 -19.33 12.44 -13.81
N LYS A 64 -20.14 12.67 -12.77
CA LYS A 64 -20.23 13.97 -12.09
C LYS A 64 -18.93 14.37 -11.37
N ILE A 65 -18.14 13.42 -10.85
CA ILE A 65 -16.86 13.72 -10.19
C ILE A 65 -15.69 13.81 -11.19
N LYS A 66 -15.89 13.37 -12.44
CA LYS A 66 -14.84 13.35 -13.47
C LYS A 66 -14.12 14.70 -13.67
N PRO A 67 -14.78 15.87 -13.68
CA PRO A 67 -14.08 17.16 -13.82
C PRO A 67 -13.07 17.41 -12.69
N PHE A 68 -13.39 17.02 -11.46
CA PHE A 68 -12.45 17.08 -10.33
C PHE A 68 -11.24 16.16 -10.55
N LEU A 69 -11.48 14.91 -10.98
CA LEU A 69 -10.42 13.93 -11.22
C LEU A 69 -9.51 14.32 -12.39
N ASP A 70 -10.09 14.77 -13.51
CA ASP A 70 -9.34 15.25 -14.67
C ASP A 70 -8.46 16.45 -14.31
N SER A 71 -8.99 17.34 -13.46
CA SER A 71 -8.27 18.52 -13.00
C SER A 71 -7.12 18.18 -12.06
N LEU A 72 -7.25 17.13 -11.25
CA LEU A 72 -6.13 16.56 -10.48
C LEU A 72 -5.10 15.91 -11.39
N ASN A 73 -5.53 15.13 -12.38
CA ASN A 73 -4.63 14.39 -13.26
C ASN A 73 -3.85 15.33 -14.20
N LYS A 74 -4.51 16.33 -14.79
CA LYS A 74 -3.90 17.25 -15.75
C LYS A 74 -3.31 18.48 -15.09
N GLY A 75 -4.11 19.22 -14.31
CA GLY A 75 -3.68 20.51 -13.75
C GLY A 75 -2.62 20.38 -12.65
N TYR A 76 -2.66 19.30 -11.86
CA TYR A 76 -1.61 18.98 -10.88
C TYR A 76 -0.62 17.92 -11.38
N ASP A 77 -0.77 17.39 -12.60
CA ASP A 77 0.07 16.32 -13.16
C ASP A 77 0.22 15.12 -12.19
N LEU A 78 -0.91 14.64 -11.67
CA LEU A 78 -0.95 13.53 -10.69
C LEU A 78 -1.29 12.21 -11.38
N PRO A 79 -0.60 11.10 -11.05
CA PRO A 79 -0.91 9.78 -11.60
C PRO A 79 -2.37 9.35 -11.34
N ALA A 80 -3.01 8.76 -12.35
CA ALA A 80 -4.37 8.26 -12.26
C ALA A 80 -4.55 7.26 -11.10
N SER A 81 -3.55 6.39 -10.90
CA SER A 81 -3.53 5.41 -9.82
C SER A 81 -3.50 6.05 -8.43
N TYR A 82 -2.80 7.17 -8.27
CA TYR A 82 -2.76 7.89 -7.00
C TYR A 82 -4.09 8.55 -6.69
N ILE A 83 -4.68 9.21 -7.70
CA ILE A 83 -5.99 9.85 -7.57
C ILE A 83 -7.05 8.81 -7.18
N GLY A 84 -7.19 7.75 -7.98
CA GLY A 84 -8.24 6.77 -7.78
C GLY A 84 -8.12 5.98 -6.48
N THR A 85 -6.91 5.54 -6.13
CA THR A 85 -6.66 4.81 -4.87
C THR A 85 -6.94 5.68 -3.65
N THR A 86 -6.52 6.94 -3.69
CA THR A 86 -6.77 7.91 -2.62
C THR A 86 -8.26 8.21 -2.49
N LEU A 87 -8.97 8.33 -3.61
CA LEU A 87 -10.42 8.57 -3.61
C LEU A 87 -11.21 7.40 -3.02
N LEU A 88 -10.87 6.17 -3.41
CA LEU A 88 -11.46 4.95 -2.82
C LEU A 88 -11.23 4.90 -1.31
N SER A 89 -10.03 5.25 -0.85
CA SER A 89 -9.70 5.27 0.58
C SER A 89 -10.44 6.39 1.34
N ALA A 90 -10.57 7.58 0.74
CA ALA A 90 -11.33 8.69 1.34
C ALA A 90 -12.83 8.35 1.46
N TYR A 91 -13.44 7.83 0.40
CA TYR A 91 -14.85 7.41 0.44
C TYR A 91 -15.08 6.25 1.41
N SER A 92 -14.21 5.24 1.41
CA SER A 92 -14.23 4.17 2.41
C SER A 92 -14.16 4.72 3.84
N THR A 93 -13.32 5.74 4.08
CA THR A 93 -13.16 6.36 5.42
C THR A 93 -14.43 7.09 5.82
N ALA A 94 -15.05 7.80 4.88
CA ALA A 94 -16.30 8.49 5.13
C ALA A 94 -17.45 7.51 5.44
N ILE A 95 -17.54 6.39 4.71
CA ILE A 95 -18.56 5.37 4.92
C ILE A 95 -18.34 4.65 6.26
N GLY A 96 -17.14 4.10 6.46
CA GLY A 96 -16.78 3.35 7.67
C GLY A 96 -17.59 2.08 7.88
N THR A 97 -17.94 1.78 9.13
CA THR A 97 -18.80 0.64 9.51
C THR A 97 -20.30 0.86 9.28
N ALA A 98 -20.69 2.04 8.78
CA ALA A 98 -22.11 2.36 8.56
C ALA A 98 -22.74 1.47 7.48
N PHE A 99 -21.95 0.99 6.52
CA PHE A 99 -22.39 0.08 5.47
C PHE A 99 -21.43 -1.10 5.27
N LYS A 100 -21.98 -2.22 4.84
CA LYS A 100 -21.27 -3.44 4.44
C LYS A 100 -21.90 -4.05 3.18
N VAL A 101 -21.21 -4.97 2.51
CA VAL A 101 -21.74 -5.67 1.34
C VAL A 101 -22.06 -7.11 1.72
N ASP A 102 -23.26 -7.57 1.42
CA ASP A 102 -23.62 -8.99 1.51
C ASP A 102 -23.08 -9.72 0.28
N SER A 103 -22.05 -10.53 0.48
CA SER A 103 -21.40 -11.31 -0.59
C SER A 103 -22.18 -12.60 -0.94
N GLY A 104 -23.27 -12.87 -0.21
CA GLY A 104 -24.14 -14.03 -0.33
C GLY A 104 -24.21 -14.81 0.98
N ASN A 105 -25.36 -15.42 1.27
CA ASN A 105 -25.60 -16.22 2.49
C ASN A 105 -25.33 -15.46 3.81
N GLU A 106 -25.63 -14.15 3.84
CA GLU A 106 -25.39 -13.29 5.00
C GLU A 106 -23.92 -13.15 5.39
N ASP A 107 -23.00 -13.43 4.46
CA ASP A 107 -21.56 -13.18 4.63
C ASP A 107 -21.23 -11.72 4.27
N PHE A 108 -21.05 -10.90 5.30
CA PHE A 108 -20.90 -9.47 5.17
C PHE A 108 -19.44 -9.00 5.12
N ILE A 109 -19.13 -8.18 4.12
CA ILE A 109 -17.81 -7.59 3.90
C ILE A 109 -17.90 -6.08 4.15
N TYR A 110 -17.18 -5.60 5.16
CA TYR A 110 -16.95 -4.16 5.36
C TYR A 110 -15.95 -3.63 4.33
N LEU A 111 -15.86 -2.30 4.24
CA LEU A 111 -15.22 -1.64 3.10
C LEU A 111 -13.82 -1.05 3.37
N PRO A 112 -12.96 -1.54 4.29
CA PRO A 112 -11.70 -0.86 4.52
C PRO A 112 -10.78 -0.96 3.30
N VAL A 113 -10.08 0.14 3.01
CA VAL A 113 -9.14 0.31 1.90
C VAL A 113 -7.78 0.61 2.47
N TRP A 114 -6.82 -0.28 2.18
CA TRP A 114 -5.42 -0.13 2.56
C TRP A 114 -4.61 0.24 1.33
N GLY A 115 -4.47 1.53 1.04
CA GLY A 115 -3.78 2.05 -0.15
C GLY A 115 -2.30 2.32 0.09
N CYS A 116 -1.47 1.98 -0.89
CA CYS A 116 -0.02 2.25 -0.92
C CYS A 116 0.37 2.95 -2.22
N LEU A 117 0.61 4.25 -2.16
CA LEU A 117 1.08 5.03 -3.31
C LEU A 117 2.57 4.75 -3.53
N CYS A 118 2.88 3.96 -4.56
CA CYS A 118 4.23 3.49 -4.88
C CYS A 118 4.86 4.39 -5.93
N GLY A 119 6.10 4.84 -5.73
CA GLY A 119 6.77 5.62 -6.77
C GLY A 119 8.06 6.27 -6.32
N ILE A 120 8.60 7.13 -7.18
CA ILE A 120 9.74 7.98 -6.85
C ILE A 120 9.31 9.14 -5.93
N SER A 121 10.28 9.79 -5.30
CA SER A 121 10.04 11.05 -4.59
C SER A 121 9.45 12.10 -5.53
N SER A 122 8.55 12.93 -4.99
CA SER A 122 7.92 14.03 -5.74
C SER A 122 7.02 13.60 -6.92
N SER A 123 6.56 12.34 -6.96
CA SER A 123 5.56 11.87 -7.93
C SER A 123 4.11 12.34 -7.67
N GLY A 124 3.91 13.23 -6.69
CA GLY A 124 2.59 13.79 -6.39
C GLY A 124 1.75 13.00 -5.38
N GLY A 125 2.28 11.94 -4.75
CA GLY A 125 1.54 11.15 -3.76
C GLY A 125 1.01 11.97 -2.58
N THR A 126 1.84 12.85 -1.99
CA THR A 126 1.39 13.75 -0.90
C THR A 126 0.36 14.77 -1.38
N VAL A 127 0.51 15.29 -2.60
CA VAL A 127 -0.45 16.25 -3.17
C VAL A 127 -1.81 15.56 -3.39
N SER A 128 -1.81 14.33 -3.89
CA SER A 128 -3.01 13.50 -4.09
C SER A 128 -3.76 13.31 -2.78
N ILE A 129 -3.07 12.85 -1.73
CA ILE A 129 -3.66 12.69 -0.38
C ILE A 129 -4.19 14.03 0.12
N ASN A 130 -3.38 15.09 0.12
CA ASN A 130 -3.78 16.39 0.65
C ASN A 130 -5.02 16.98 -0.03
N LYS A 131 -5.14 16.85 -1.36
CA LYS A 131 -6.28 17.39 -2.10
C LYS A 131 -7.55 16.57 -1.90
N ILE A 132 -7.45 15.25 -1.94
CA ILE A 132 -8.61 14.35 -1.87
C ILE A 132 -9.09 14.18 -0.42
N TYR A 133 -8.18 14.14 0.56
CA TYR A 133 -8.54 14.05 1.99
C TYR A 133 -8.89 15.40 2.61
N ALA A 134 -8.77 16.52 1.90
CA ALA A 134 -9.04 17.86 2.45
C ALA A 134 -10.37 17.95 3.25
N PRO A 135 -11.51 17.40 2.77
CA PRO A 135 -12.75 17.40 3.55
C PRO A 135 -12.66 16.60 4.86
N LEU A 136 -11.98 15.45 4.86
CA LEU A 136 -11.79 14.64 6.07
C LEU A 136 -10.81 15.31 7.05
N PHE A 137 -9.79 16.01 6.55
CA PHE A 137 -8.90 16.81 7.40
C PHE A 137 -9.65 17.97 8.06
N LYS A 138 -10.62 18.58 7.38
CA LYS A 138 -11.50 19.59 7.96
C LYS A 138 -12.33 19.01 9.10
N ILE A 139 -12.95 17.84 8.89
CA ILE A 139 -13.69 17.12 9.95
C ILE A 139 -12.77 16.81 11.15
N GLN A 140 -11.55 16.31 10.92
CA GLN A 140 -10.59 16.07 12.01
C GLN A 140 -10.21 17.37 12.73
N SER A 141 -10.03 18.47 11.99
CA SER A 141 -9.70 19.77 12.58
C SER A 141 -10.82 20.30 13.47
N ASP A 142 -12.08 20.07 13.09
CA ASP A 142 -13.24 20.42 13.91
C ASP A 142 -13.24 19.60 15.22
N PHE A 143 -12.98 18.28 15.14
CA PHE A 143 -12.83 17.44 16.33
C PHE A 143 -11.66 17.86 17.24
N ASP A 144 -10.52 18.22 16.65
CA ASP A 144 -9.35 18.68 17.40
C ASP A 144 -9.62 20.01 18.13
N PHE A 145 -10.40 20.91 17.49
CA PHE A 145 -10.83 22.15 18.10
C PHE A 145 -11.78 21.89 19.28
N ASP A 146 -12.81 21.08 19.06
CA ASP A 146 -13.78 20.71 20.09
C ASP A 146 -13.11 20.00 21.28
N TRP A 147 -12.17 19.10 21.02
CA TRP A 147 -11.38 18.43 22.05
C TRP A 147 -10.58 19.43 22.89
N LYS A 148 -9.88 20.38 22.26
CA LYS A 148 -9.11 21.42 22.96
C LYS A 148 -9.98 22.28 23.86
N GLU A 149 -11.16 22.66 23.40
CA GLU A 149 -12.10 23.46 24.19
C GLU A 149 -12.71 22.64 25.34
N LYS A 150 -13.15 21.40 25.08
CA LYS A 150 -13.72 20.50 26.11
C LYS A 150 -12.71 20.17 27.21
N THR A 151 -11.44 19.99 26.87
CA THR A 151 -10.39 19.56 27.82
C THR A 151 -9.68 20.72 28.54
N LYS A 152 -9.98 21.96 28.17
CA LYS A 152 -9.33 23.16 28.72
C LYS A 152 -9.59 23.30 30.22
N GLY A 153 -8.52 23.29 31.01
CA GLY A 153 -8.60 23.42 32.47
C GLY A 153 -9.09 22.17 33.21
N LEU A 154 -9.30 21.05 32.51
CA LEU A 154 -9.61 19.77 33.14
C LEU A 154 -8.36 19.12 33.74
N SER A 155 -8.55 18.33 34.81
CA SER A 155 -7.48 17.46 35.33
C SER A 155 -7.23 16.30 34.36
N ARG A 156 -6.03 15.69 34.42
CA ARG A 156 -5.69 14.53 33.57
C ARG A 156 -6.70 13.39 33.68
N GLU A 157 -7.23 13.14 34.88
CA GLU A 157 -8.25 12.10 35.10
C GLU A 157 -9.54 12.40 34.35
N LYS A 158 -9.99 13.67 34.34
CA LYS A 158 -11.18 14.09 33.59
C LYS A 158 -10.93 14.05 32.08
N VAL A 159 -9.76 14.49 31.62
CA VAL A 159 -9.37 14.39 30.20
C VAL A 159 -9.41 12.95 29.70
N ASN A 160 -8.96 11.98 30.52
CA ASN A 160 -8.99 10.56 30.15
C ASN A 160 -10.43 9.96 30.08
N GLN A 161 -11.45 10.68 30.55
CA GLN A 161 -12.86 10.26 30.48
C GLN A 161 -13.60 10.89 29.28
N GLU A 162 -13.01 11.91 28.65
CA GLU A 162 -13.59 12.56 27.47
C GLU A 162 -13.44 11.66 26.24
N ARG A 163 -14.46 11.66 25.37
CA ARG A 163 -14.42 10.90 24.12
C ARG A 163 -13.48 11.54 23.11
N MET A 164 -12.58 10.74 22.56
CA MET A 164 -11.62 11.18 21.57
C MET A 164 -12.18 10.96 20.16
N GLU A 165 -12.96 11.92 19.68
CA GLU A 165 -13.44 11.89 18.29
C GLU A 165 -12.26 12.01 17.33
N THR A 166 -12.18 11.09 16.38
CA THR A 166 -11.05 10.95 15.45
C THR A 166 -11.55 10.30 14.17
N VAL A 167 -11.27 10.94 13.04
CA VAL A 167 -11.46 10.36 11.71
C VAL A 167 -10.13 10.00 11.07
N ILE A 168 -9.07 10.76 11.32
CA ILE A 168 -7.72 10.52 10.80
C ILE A 168 -6.70 10.66 11.91
N TYR A 169 -5.79 9.71 12.02
CA TYR A 169 -4.64 9.78 12.91
C TYR A 169 -3.35 9.43 12.20
N ARG A 170 -2.23 10.01 12.65
CA ARG A 170 -0.89 9.73 12.10
C ARG A 170 -0.10 8.77 12.96
N ASP A 171 -0.13 8.94 14.27
CA ASP A 171 0.60 8.08 15.20
C ASP A 171 -0.28 7.75 16.40
N SER A 172 -0.21 6.50 16.83
CA SER A 172 -0.90 6.00 18.02
C SER A 172 -0.30 4.66 18.41
N HIS A 173 -0.06 4.48 19.71
CA HIS A 173 0.25 3.18 20.24
C HIS A 173 -0.95 2.24 20.05
N ILE A 174 -0.71 1.00 19.61
CA ILE A 174 -1.79 0.00 19.36
C ILE A 174 -2.73 -0.14 20.57
N PRO A 175 -2.25 -0.21 21.83
CA PRO A 175 -3.17 -0.23 22.98
C PRO A 175 -4.11 0.98 23.07
N THR A 176 -3.64 2.19 22.75
CA THR A 176 -4.46 3.41 22.74
C THR A 176 -5.47 3.38 21.60
N LEU A 177 -5.05 2.95 20.41
CA LEU A 177 -5.94 2.77 19.26
C LEU A 177 -7.09 1.80 19.61
N VAL A 178 -6.75 0.67 20.22
CA VAL A 178 -7.70 -0.41 20.55
C VAL A 178 -8.62 -0.04 21.73
N ARG A 179 -8.10 0.65 22.75
CA ARG A 179 -8.83 0.86 24.03
C ARG A 179 -9.55 2.20 24.14
N THR A 180 -9.16 3.18 23.33
CA THR A 180 -9.70 4.55 23.42
C THR A 180 -10.24 4.99 22.08
N ILE A 181 -9.40 5.03 21.04
CA ILE A 181 -9.78 5.64 19.77
C ILE A 181 -10.89 4.84 19.06
N LEU A 182 -10.72 3.53 18.84
CA LEU A 182 -11.74 2.73 18.15
C LEU A 182 -13.07 2.64 18.91
N PRO A 183 -13.10 2.46 20.25
CA PRO A 183 -14.35 2.53 21.01
C PRO A 183 -15.09 3.86 20.90
N ASP A 184 -14.37 4.99 20.84
CA ASP A 184 -14.99 6.31 20.69
C ASP A 184 -15.47 6.59 19.26
N ASN A 185 -14.91 5.90 18.28
CA ASN A 185 -15.17 6.11 16.85
C ASN A 185 -15.77 4.85 16.21
N PRO A 186 -17.07 4.54 16.46
CA PRO A 186 -17.70 3.31 15.99
C PRO A 186 -17.75 3.19 14.47
N LYS A 187 -17.69 4.31 13.73
CA LYS A 187 -17.56 4.36 12.27
C LYS A 187 -16.19 3.85 11.79
N GLY A 188 -15.17 3.87 12.65
CA GLY A 188 -13.80 3.56 12.32
C GLY A 188 -12.95 4.80 12.05
N VAL A 189 -11.67 4.58 11.79
CA VAL A 189 -10.67 5.64 11.62
C VAL A 189 -9.76 5.37 10.42
N CYS A 190 -9.00 6.37 9.98
CA CYS A 190 -7.96 6.23 8.96
C CYS A 190 -6.58 6.49 9.54
N LYS A 191 -5.67 5.51 9.40
CA LYS A 191 -4.24 5.67 9.58
C LYS A 191 -3.66 6.36 8.34
N HIS A 192 -3.31 7.63 8.49
CA HIS A 192 -2.51 8.35 7.50
C HIS A 192 -1.03 8.12 7.83
N SER A 193 -0.25 7.61 6.89
CA SER A 193 1.20 7.39 7.06
C SER A 193 1.97 8.07 5.94
N ASP A 194 2.85 9.01 6.30
CA ASP A 194 3.73 9.65 5.31
C ASP A 194 4.68 8.60 4.68
N GLU A 195 5.12 7.62 5.47
CA GLU A 195 5.78 6.39 5.00
C GLU A 195 5.12 5.16 5.61
N LEU A 196 4.66 4.23 4.77
CA LEU A 196 4.01 3.00 5.25
C LEU A 196 5.00 2.00 5.87
N LEU A 197 6.28 2.09 5.52
CA LEU A 197 7.30 1.23 6.10
C LEU A 197 7.46 1.45 7.60
N GLU A 198 7.35 2.70 8.08
CA GLU A 198 7.40 3.00 9.52
C GLU A 198 6.26 2.32 10.27
N TRP A 199 5.05 2.35 9.72
CA TRP A 199 3.90 1.64 10.26
C TRP A 199 4.12 0.12 10.31
N ILE A 200 4.59 -0.48 9.21
CA ILE A 200 4.88 -1.93 9.14
C ILE A 200 6.00 -2.33 10.11
N ASN A 201 7.03 -1.51 10.26
CA ASN A 201 8.13 -1.74 11.19
C ASN A 201 7.71 -1.52 12.64
N GLY A 202 6.74 -0.64 12.89
CA GLY A 202 6.15 -0.34 14.20
C GLY A 202 5.40 -1.53 14.82
N MET A 203 4.95 -2.47 13.99
CA MET A 203 4.22 -3.66 14.46
C MET A 203 5.11 -4.56 15.33
N ASN A 204 4.59 -4.98 16.49
CA ASN A 204 5.23 -5.86 17.46
C ASN A 204 6.54 -5.31 18.08
N GLN A 205 6.81 -4.00 18.01
CA GLN A 205 8.00 -3.42 18.68
C GLN A 205 7.90 -3.46 20.21
N LEU A 206 6.67 -3.46 20.76
CA LEU A 206 6.41 -3.41 22.20
C LEU A 206 5.95 -4.75 22.79
N SER A 207 5.62 -5.74 21.98
CA SER A 207 5.17 -7.05 22.44
C SER A 207 6.33 -8.06 22.46
N LYS A 208 6.63 -8.64 23.63
CA LYS A 208 7.55 -9.80 23.73
C LYS A 208 7.05 -11.06 23.01
N LYS A 209 5.78 -11.06 22.55
CA LYS A 209 5.17 -12.11 21.74
C LYS A 209 5.07 -11.61 20.30
N GLU A 210 5.75 -12.28 19.39
CA GLU A 210 5.60 -12.04 17.94
C GLU A 210 4.14 -12.30 17.51
N GLY A 211 3.60 -11.44 16.65
CA GLY A 211 2.33 -11.68 15.94
C GLY A 211 1.06 -11.08 16.54
N THR A 212 1.08 -10.43 17.71
CA THR A 212 -0.16 -9.89 18.30
C THR A 212 -0.71 -8.65 17.60
N ASP A 213 0.17 -7.78 17.09
CA ASP A 213 -0.25 -6.55 16.44
C ASP A 213 -0.67 -6.82 14.99
N GLU A 214 0.02 -7.72 14.29
CA GLU A 214 -0.35 -8.14 12.93
C GLU A 214 -1.73 -8.81 12.90
N GLN A 215 -2.06 -9.60 13.93
CA GLN A 215 -3.40 -10.17 14.10
C GLN A 215 -4.47 -9.09 14.26
N PHE A 216 -4.23 -8.04 15.07
CA PHE A 216 -5.15 -6.91 15.16
C PHE A 216 -5.35 -6.25 13.80
N TRP A 217 -4.28 -5.99 13.07
CA TRP A 217 -4.34 -5.38 11.74
C TRP A 217 -5.11 -6.26 10.74
N ILE A 218 -4.92 -7.58 10.76
CA ILE A 218 -5.70 -8.52 9.95
C ILE A 218 -7.19 -8.47 10.33
N SER A 219 -7.50 -8.45 11.64
CA SER A 219 -8.87 -8.26 12.12
C SER A 219 -9.45 -6.92 11.67
N ALA A 220 -8.65 -5.85 11.66
CA ALA A 220 -9.08 -4.54 11.22
C ALA A 220 -9.37 -4.47 9.71
N TRP A 221 -8.58 -5.19 8.90
CA TRP A 221 -8.81 -5.31 7.47
C TRP A 221 -10.06 -6.13 7.14
N ASN A 222 -10.37 -7.16 7.93
CA ASN A 222 -11.61 -7.94 7.79
C ASN A 222 -12.81 -7.29 8.50
N CYS A 223 -12.56 -6.28 9.35
CA CYS A 223 -13.52 -5.76 10.32
C CYS A 223 -14.19 -6.84 11.20
N THR A 224 -13.43 -7.89 11.54
CA THR A 224 -13.87 -8.98 12.43
C THR A 224 -13.64 -8.60 13.89
N PRO A 225 -14.52 -8.99 14.84
CA PRO A 225 -14.35 -8.68 16.25
C PRO A 225 -12.96 -9.02 16.78
N TYR A 226 -12.33 -8.08 17.49
CA TYR A 226 -11.03 -8.26 18.11
C TYR A 226 -11.18 -8.11 19.64
N SER A 227 -10.66 -9.07 20.40
CA SER A 227 -10.73 -9.04 21.85
C SER A 227 -9.44 -9.54 22.48
N GLY A 228 -9.20 -9.13 23.73
CA GLY A 228 -8.01 -9.56 24.46
C GLY A 228 -8.18 -9.39 25.97
N ILE A 229 -7.39 -10.17 26.71
CA ILE A 229 -7.24 -10.09 28.17
C ILE A 229 -5.77 -9.80 28.46
N ARG A 230 -5.45 -8.67 29.09
CA ARG A 230 -4.03 -8.21 29.21
C ARG A 230 -3.46 -8.24 30.63
N SER A 231 -4.28 -8.35 31.67
CA SER A 231 -3.90 -8.79 33.02
C SER A 231 -5.14 -8.82 33.93
N GLY A 232 -5.28 -9.85 34.78
CA GLY A 232 -6.43 -9.97 35.68
C GLY A 232 -7.78 -9.95 34.96
N LYS A 233 -8.65 -9.00 35.32
CA LYS A 233 -10.00 -8.80 34.72
C LYS A 233 -10.02 -7.71 33.62
N ASP A 234 -8.87 -7.23 33.15
CA ASP A 234 -8.78 -6.23 32.08
C ASP A 234 -9.03 -6.87 30.71
N LYS A 235 -10.33 -7.00 30.37
CA LYS A 235 -10.87 -7.51 29.10
C LYS A 235 -11.37 -6.35 28.26
N PHE A 236 -11.04 -6.35 26.97
CA PHE A 236 -11.63 -5.44 26.00
C PHE A 236 -12.16 -6.24 24.80
N VAL A 237 -13.18 -5.68 24.13
CA VAL A 237 -13.77 -6.20 22.90
C VAL A 237 -14.03 -5.01 21.98
N ILE A 238 -13.58 -5.10 20.74
CA ILE A 238 -13.96 -4.21 19.65
C ILE A 238 -14.74 -5.07 18.66
N GLU A 239 -16.02 -4.80 18.49
CA GLU A 239 -16.88 -5.61 17.63
C GLU A 239 -16.56 -5.42 16.15
N ARG A 240 -16.24 -4.18 15.76
CA ARG A 240 -16.01 -3.79 14.36
C ARG A 240 -14.77 -2.92 14.26
N PRO A 241 -13.56 -3.50 14.41
CA PRO A 241 -12.33 -2.74 14.24
C PRO A 241 -12.23 -2.33 12.77
N PHE A 242 -12.59 -1.10 12.43
CA PHE A 242 -12.48 -0.58 11.07
C PHE A 242 -11.35 0.43 11.03
N VAL A 243 -10.27 0.07 10.34
CA VAL A 243 -9.13 0.97 10.13
C VAL A 243 -8.77 0.99 8.66
N ASN A 244 -8.93 2.16 8.04
CA ASN A 244 -8.33 2.45 6.74
C ASN A 244 -6.86 2.77 6.89
N VAL A 245 -6.10 2.46 5.85
CA VAL A 245 -4.67 2.76 5.81
C VAL A 245 -4.39 3.44 4.49
N ILE A 246 -3.78 4.62 4.53
CA ILE A 246 -3.31 5.29 3.34
C ILE A 246 -1.92 5.84 3.60
N GLY A 247 -1.03 5.64 2.64
CA GLY A 247 0.29 6.20 2.71
C GLY A 247 1.12 5.91 1.47
N LYS A 248 2.39 6.23 1.55
CA LYS A 248 3.32 6.12 0.43
C LYS A 248 4.41 5.09 0.71
N ALA A 249 4.97 4.53 -0.34
CA ALA A 249 6.20 3.75 -0.30
C ALA A 249 7.05 4.06 -1.54
N GLN A 250 8.36 4.10 -1.36
CA GLN A 250 9.28 4.23 -2.49
C GLN A 250 9.73 2.85 -2.98
N TYR A 251 10.00 2.71 -4.28
CA TYR A 251 10.43 1.43 -4.85
C TYR A 251 11.60 0.75 -4.11
N PRO A 252 12.68 1.47 -3.71
CA PRO A 252 13.84 0.82 -3.07
C PRO A 252 13.52 0.18 -1.72
N ILE A 253 12.42 0.59 -1.08
CA ILE A 253 12.04 0.10 0.25
C ILE A 253 10.89 -0.91 0.21
N LEU A 254 10.32 -1.21 -0.96
CA LEU A 254 9.23 -2.18 -1.09
C LEU A 254 9.65 -3.57 -0.60
N SER A 255 10.87 -4.02 -0.89
CA SER A 255 11.38 -5.32 -0.42
C SER A 255 11.37 -5.46 1.11
N LYS A 256 11.51 -4.35 1.85
CA LYS A 256 11.43 -4.32 3.31
C LYS A 256 10.00 -4.50 3.81
N MET A 257 8.99 -4.05 3.06
CA MET A 257 7.58 -4.27 3.42
C MET A 257 7.20 -5.76 3.32
N PHE A 258 7.85 -6.51 2.43
CA PHE A 258 7.66 -7.95 2.25
C PHE A 258 8.45 -8.79 3.27
N ALA A 259 9.39 -8.21 4.01
CA ALA A 259 10.19 -8.94 5.01
C ALA A 259 9.34 -9.63 6.08
N LYS A 260 9.92 -10.61 6.78
CA LYS A 260 9.27 -11.46 7.80
C LYS A 260 8.13 -12.33 7.24
N ASP A 261 8.34 -12.91 6.06
CA ASP A 261 7.41 -13.85 5.40
C ASP A 261 5.98 -13.30 5.19
N ARG A 262 5.82 -11.97 5.07
CA ARG A 262 4.51 -11.31 4.93
C ARG A 262 3.83 -11.56 3.60
N ASP A 263 4.61 -11.90 2.57
CA ASP A 263 4.15 -12.49 1.32
C ASP A 263 3.52 -13.87 1.57
N THR A 264 4.14 -14.69 2.41
CA THR A 264 3.63 -16.02 2.76
C THR A 264 2.41 -15.96 3.67
N THR A 265 2.37 -15.04 4.65
CA THR A 265 1.17 -14.83 5.50
C THR A 265 0.03 -14.13 4.75
N GLY A 266 0.31 -13.60 3.57
CA GLY A 266 -0.62 -12.81 2.77
C GLY A 266 -0.97 -11.45 3.38
N PHE A 267 -0.24 -11.01 4.43
CA PHE A 267 -0.45 -9.69 5.05
C PHE A 267 -0.25 -8.58 4.02
N ILE A 268 0.86 -8.64 3.27
CA ILE A 268 1.26 -7.57 2.36
C ILE A 268 0.28 -7.41 1.18
N PHE A 269 -0.34 -8.50 0.73
CA PHE A 269 -1.32 -8.49 -0.36
C PHE A 269 -2.70 -7.92 0.04
N ARG A 270 -2.88 -7.48 1.29
CA ARG A 270 -4.01 -6.64 1.69
C ARG A 270 -3.82 -5.18 1.28
N MET A 271 -2.59 -4.76 0.98
CA MET A 271 -2.31 -3.43 0.46
C MET A 271 -2.67 -3.36 -1.03
N LEU A 272 -3.38 -2.31 -1.41
CA LEU A 272 -3.62 -1.90 -2.78
C LEU A 272 -2.46 -1.02 -3.23
N PHE A 273 -1.55 -1.61 -4.00
CA PHE A 273 -0.43 -0.88 -4.57
C PHE A 273 -0.93 -0.02 -5.74
N ALA A 274 -0.64 1.28 -5.69
CA ALA A 274 -0.92 2.22 -6.76
C ALA A 274 0.41 2.56 -7.41
N ILE A 275 0.67 1.99 -8.59
CA ILE A 275 1.88 2.25 -9.39
C ILE A 275 1.51 3.31 -10.44
N PRO A 276 2.29 4.39 -10.60
CA PRO A 276 2.04 5.39 -11.64
C PRO A 276 2.35 4.80 -13.02
N ASP A 277 1.62 5.27 -14.03
CA ASP A 277 1.84 4.84 -15.43
C ASP A 277 3.23 5.29 -15.94
N GLU A 278 3.74 6.39 -15.37
CA GLU A 278 5.07 6.94 -15.64
C GLU A 278 5.78 7.32 -14.33
N ASP A 279 7.03 6.90 -14.17
CA ASP A 279 7.89 7.33 -13.07
C ASP A 279 8.44 8.73 -13.33
N LYS A 280 7.63 9.75 -13.03
CA LYS A 280 8.01 11.17 -13.20
C LYS A 280 7.72 12.02 -11.96
N ILE A 281 8.40 13.15 -11.90
CA ILE A 281 8.11 14.22 -10.94
C ILE A 281 6.83 14.91 -11.39
N SER A 282 5.86 15.01 -10.49
CA SER A 282 4.61 15.74 -10.73
C SER A 282 4.89 17.24 -10.82
N GLN A 283 4.44 17.87 -11.90
CA GLN A 283 4.58 19.30 -12.14
C GLN A 283 3.20 19.96 -12.28
N ARG A 284 2.74 20.57 -11.19
CA ARG A 284 1.54 21.42 -11.24
C ARG A 284 1.79 22.60 -12.19
N GLU A 285 0.83 22.85 -13.07
CA GLU A 285 0.82 24.05 -13.91
C GLU A 285 0.81 25.32 -13.03
N SER A 286 1.69 26.29 -13.33
CA SER A 286 1.98 27.45 -12.49
C SER A 286 0.74 28.21 -12.02
N ASP A 287 -0.19 28.43 -12.95
CA ASP A 287 -1.38 29.24 -12.75
C ASP A 287 -2.64 28.40 -12.51
N PHE A 288 -2.50 27.08 -12.46
CA PHE A 288 -3.65 26.21 -12.31
C PHE A 288 -4.18 26.25 -10.89
N VAL A 289 -5.41 26.72 -10.72
CA VAL A 289 -6.15 26.71 -9.44
C VAL A 289 -7.32 25.75 -9.60
N MET A 290 -7.52 24.89 -8.60
CA MET A 290 -8.69 24.00 -8.58
C MET A 290 -9.98 24.83 -8.56
N PRO A 291 -10.88 24.65 -9.54
CA PRO A 291 -12.18 25.31 -9.49
C PRO A 291 -12.92 24.99 -8.20
N LEU A 292 -13.52 26.02 -7.60
CA LEU A 292 -14.21 25.90 -6.31
C LEU A 292 -15.35 24.90 -6.39
N GLU A 293 -16.14 24.93 -7.48
CA GLU A 293 -17.25 24.00 -7.74
C GLU A 293 -16.84 22.52 -7.62
N TRP A 294 -15.66 22.15 -8.14
CA TRP A 294 -15.17 20.77 -8.06
C TRP A 294 -14.75 20.39 -6.65
N THR A 295 -14.16 21.34 -5.91
CA THR A 295 -13.79 21.14 -4.51
C THR A 295 -15.04 20.99 -3.64
N GLU A 296 -16.05 21.85 -3.85
CA GLU A 296 -17.32 21.82 -3.14
C GLU A 296 -18.13 20.57 -3.47
N LEU A 297 -18.14 20.10 -4.72
CA LEU A 297 -18.76 18.84 -5.10
C LEU A 297 -18.15 17.67 -4.30
N HIS A 298 -16.82 17.55 -4.30
CA HIS A 298 -16.13 16.50 -3.56
C HIS A 298 -16.34 16.61 -2.04
N GLU A 299 -16.27 17.83 -1.49
CA GLU A 299 -16.55 18.09 -0.07
C GLU A 299 -18.00 17.72 0.30
N ARG A 300 -18.98 18.04 -0.53
CA ARG A 300 -20.38 17.63 -0.33
C ARG A 300 -20.51 16.11 -0.34
N THR A 301 -19.88 15.41 -1.28
CA THR A 301 -19.89 13.94 -1.32
C THR A 301 -19.32 13.31 -0.05
N ILE A 302 -18.14 13.76 0.40
CA ILE A 302 -17.54 13.24 1.65
C ILE A 302 -18.43 13.54 2.85
N ASN A 303 -18.97 14.76 2.95
CA ASN A 303 -19.86 15.13 4.05
C ASN A 303 -21.13 14.30 4.07
N ARG A 304 -21.77 14.03 2.92
CA ARG A 304 -22.93 13.13 2.85
C ARG A 304 -22.57 11.71 3.30
N LEU A 305 -21.47 11.15 2.80
CA LEU A 305 -21.00 9.82 3.21
C LEU A 305 -20.63 9.74 4.69
N TYR A 306 -20.09 10.82 5.28
CA TYR A 306 -19.66 10.81 6.68
C TYR A 306 -20.80 11.12 7.65
N LYS A 307 -21.58 12.17 7.38
CA LYS A 307 -22.58 12.73 8.31
C LYS A 307 -23.96 12.10 8.15
N ASP A 308 -24.36 11.70 6.94
CA ASP A 308 -25.70 11.14 6.72
C ASP A 308 -25.73 9.63 6.98
N LEU A 309 -24.61 8.94 6.74
CA LEU A 309 -24.44 7.52 7.07
C LEU A 309 -24.02 7.33 8.53
N GLN A 310 -24.95 7.56 9.47
CA GLN A 310 -24.68 7.35 10.89
C GLN A 310 -24.70 5.85 11.26
N VAL A 311 -23.93 5.49 12.28
CA VAL A 311 -23.93 4.13 12.83
C VAL A 311 -25.11 4.01 13.79
N VAL A 312 -26.25 3.51 13.31
CA VAL A 312 -27.52 3.47 14.07
C VAL A 312 -27.53 2.37 15.14
N ASP A 313 -27.05 1.15 14.83
CA ASP A 313 -26.88 0.03 15.77
C ASP A 313 -25.82 -0.97 15.24
N PRO A 314 -24.97 -1.57 16.09
CA PRO A 314 -24.05 -2.64 15.68
C PRO A 314 -24.68 -3.90 15.07
N THR A 315 -25.93 -4.19 15.42
CA THR A 315 -26.59 -5.46 15.10
C THR A 315 -27.44 -5.41 13.82
N GLU A 316 -28.03 -4.26 13.48
CA GLU A 316 -28.79 -4.04 12.24
C GLU A 316 -28.08 -3.04 11.32
N GLY A 317 -26.94 -3.45 10.78
CA GLY A 317 -26.15 -2.63 9.86
C GLY A 317 -26.82 -2.46 8.50
N HIS A 318 -26.78 -1.24 7.95
CA HIS A 318 -27.15 -1.03 6.56
C HIS A 318 -26.22 -1.86 5.66
N TYR A 319 -26.76 -2.44 4.60
CA TYR A 319 -25.96 -3.25 3.69
C TYR A 319 -26.36 -3.12 2.23
N CYS A 320 -25.39 -3.38 1.37
CA CYS A 320 -25.58 -3.50 -0.06
C CYS A 320 -25.73 -4.98 -0.41
N LYS A 321 -26.88 -5.37 -0.94
CA LYS A 321 -27.09 -6.68 -1.55
C LYS A 321 -26.59 -6.66 -2.99
N ILE A 322 -26.13 -7.79 -3.49
CA ILE A 322 -25.67 -7.93 -4.87
C ILE A 322 -26.82 -8.46 -5.73
N ASP A 323 -27.11 -7.74 -6.81
CA ASP A 323 -28.09 -8.15 -7.82
C ASP A 323 -27.65 -9.47 -8.51
N PRO A 324 -28.55 -10.43 -8.82
CA PRO A 324 -28.12 -11.72 -9.38
C PRO A 324 -27.31 -11.62 -10.68
N PRO A 325 -27.64 -10.75 -11.67
CA PRO A 325 -26.74 -10.40 -12.77
C PRO A 325 -25.34 -9.94 -12.34
N ALA A 326 -25.23 -9.04 -11.35
CA ALA A 326 -23.94 -8.60 -10.81
C ALA A 326 -23.15 -9.76 -10.20
N LYS A 327 -23.83 -10.65 -9.45
CA LYS A 327 -23.20 -11.83 -8.86
C LYS A 327 -22.64 -12.77 -9.93
N LYS A 328 -23.36 -12.98 -11.03
CA LYS A 328 -22.89 -13.78 -12.17
C LYS A 328 -21.61 -13.22 -12.80
N LEU A 329 -21.52 -11.89 -12.94
CA LEU A 329 -20.31 -11.23 -13.47
C LEU A 329 -19.10 -11.49 -12.55
N PHE A 330 -19.27 -11.31 -11.24
CA PHE A 330 -18.22 -11.59 -10.27
C PHE A 330 -17.78 -13.07 -10.31
N ASP A 331 -18.73 -14.01 -10.32
CA ASP A 331 -18.43 -15.44 -10.34
C ASP A 331 -17.72 -15.87 -11.63
N GLN A 332 -18.09 -15.26 -12.77
CA GLN A 332 -17.39 -15.47 -14.04
C GLN A 332 -15.95 -14.95 -13.96
N TRP A 333 -15.76 -13.70 -13.58
CA TRP A 333 -14.44 -13.07 -13.45
C TRP A 333 -13.51 -13.90 -12.54
N ARG A 334 -14.01 -14.31 -11.36
CA ARG A 334 -13.24 -15.11 -10.41
C ARG A 334 -12.85 -16.48 -10.98
N ARG A 335 -13.79 -17.12 -11.70
CA ARG A 335 -13.55 -18.42 -12.34
C ARG A 335 -12.49 -18.33 -13.43
N GLU A 336 -12.51 -17.27 -14.24
CA GLU A 336 -11.53 -17.03 -15.30
C GLU A 336 -10.13 -16.84 -14.71
N LYS A 337 -9.97 -15.98 -13.69
CA LYS A 337 -8.69 -15.82 -12.98
C LYS A 337 -8.19 -17.11 -12.33
N THR A 338 -9.08 -17.86 -11.69
CA THR A 338 -8.74 -19.15 -11.06
C THR A 338 -8.26 -20.19 -12.08
N LYS A 339 -8.89 -20.24 -13.26
CA LYS A 339 -8.42 -21.13 -14.35
C LYS A 339 -6.98 -20.80 -14.75
N VAL A 340 -6.66 -19.52 -14.95
CA VAL A 340 -5.30 -19.08 -15.32
C VAL A 340 -4.29 -19.45 -14.22
N ILE A 341 -4.62 -19.20 -12.95
CA ILE A 341 -3.71 -19.52 -11.82
C ILE A 341 -3.49 -21.03 -11.69
N ASN A 342 -4.52 -21.85 -11.90
CA ASN A 342 -4.40 -23.31 -11.80
C ASN A 342 -3.45 -23.90 -12.85
N LEU A 343 -3.28 -23.22 -14.00
CA LEU A 343 -2.37 -23.60 -15.08
C LEU A 343 -0.90 -23.20 -14.80
N VAL A 344 -0.61 -22.44 -13.75
CA VAL A 344 0.78 -22.11 -13.36
C VAL A 344 1.47 -23.38 -12.86
N ASP A 345 2.64 -23.71 -13.38
CA ASP A 345 3.37 -24.92 -12.97
C ASP A 345 4.09 -24.75 -11.63
N ASP A 346 4.72 -23.58 -11.42
CA ASP A 346 5.45 -23.31 -10.19
C ASP A 346 4.51 -23.17 -8.98
N SER A 347 4.72 -24.03 -7.98
CA SER A 347 3.85 -24.09 -6.80
C SER A 347 3.93 -22.84 -5.92
N THR A 348 5.07 -22.17 -5.89
CA THR A 348 5.28 -20.96 -5.09
C THR A 348 4.56 -19.78 -5.73
N GLU A 349 4.78 -19.58 -7.03
CA GLU A 349 4.10 -18.56 -7.83
C GLU A 349 2.59 -18.76 -7.81
N LYS A 350 2.12 -20.00 -7.98
CA LYS A 350 0.69 -20.36 -7.87
C LYS A 350 0.10 -19.94 -6.52
N ASN A 351 0.79 -20.24 -5.41
CA ASN A 351 0.32 -19.88 -4.08
C ASN A 351 0.25 -18.36 -3.88
N ILE A 352 1.25 -17.62 -4.37
CA ILE A 352 1.27 -16.15 -4.30
C ILE A 352 0.11 -15.56 -5.12
N LYS A 353 -0.04 -15.96 -6.39
CA LYS A 353 -1.12 -15.49 -7.26
C LYS A 353 -2.50 -15.83 -6.71
N ALA A 354 -2.68 -17.01 -6.12
CA ALA A 354 -3.90 -17.41 -5.44
C ALA A 354 -4.20 -16.54 -4.21
N GLY A 355 -3.17 -16.23 -3.41
CA GLY A 355 -3.26 -15.32 -2.26
C GLY A 355 -3.68 -13.91 -2.66
N ILE A 356 -3.07 -13.35 -3.71
CA ILE A 356 -3.45 -12.05 -4.28
C ILE A 356 -4.90 -12.08 -4.76
N LEU A 357 -5.29 -13.09 -5.57
CA LEU A 357 -6.65 -13.22 -6.08
C LEU A 357 -7.67 -13.30 -4.94
N GLY A 358 -7.36 -14.03 -3.86
CA GLY A 358 -8.22 -14.13 -2.69
C GLY A 358 -8.53 -12.76 -2.08
N LYS A 359 -7.50 -11.92 -1.88
CA LYS A 359 -7.65 -10.58 -1.30
C LYS A 359 -8.31 -9.59 -2.24
N VAL A 360 -7.94 -9.62 -3.52
CA VAL A 360 -8.55 -8.78 -4.55
C VAL A 360 -10.03 -9.14 -4.77
N SER A 361 -10.40 -10.41 -4.64
CA SER A 361 -11.81 -10.83 -4.72
C SER A 361 -12.66 -10.21 -3.60
N GLU A 362 -12.12 -10.12 -2.38
CA GLU A 362 -12.79 -9.40 -1.29
C GLU A 362 -12.87 -7.89 -1.61
N TYR A 363 -11.81 -7.31 -2.15
CA TYR A 363 -11.79 -5.91 -2.60
C TYR A 363 -12.78 -5.60 -3.72
N ALA A 364 -13.06 -6.53 -4.64
CA ALA A 364 -14.07 -6.32 -5.68
C ALA A 364 -15.44 -6.00 -5.07
N TYR A 365 -15.83 -6.68 -3.99
CA TYR A 365 -17.05 -6.33 -3.25
C TYR A 365 -16.92 -4.97 -2.55
N ARG A 366 -15.76 -4.65 -1.98
CA ARG A 366 -15.52 -3.35 -1.35
C ARG A 366 -15.63 -2.20 -2.35
N PHE A 367 -15.02 -2.35 -3.53
CA PHE A 367 -15.11 -1.39 -4.62
C PHE A 367 -16.55 -1.22 -5.08
N ALA A 368 -17.30 -2.31 -5.25
CA ALA A 368 -18.70 -2.24 -5.63
C ALA A 368 -19.55 -1.47 -4.60
N GLY A 369 -19.33 -1.70 -3.30
CA GLY A 369 -19.99 -0.95 -2.22
C GLY A 369 -19.60 0.53 -2.20
N ILE A 370 -18.30 0.85 -2.30
CA ILE A 370 -17.79 2.23 -2.31
C ILE A 370 -18.33 3.00 -3.53
N LEU A 371 -18.26 2.40 -4.72
CA LEU A 371 -18.77 3.01 -5.96
C LEU A 371 -20.29 3.22 -5.87
N HIS A 372 -21.04 2.22 -5.42
CA HIS A 372 -22.49 2.35 -5.27
C HIS A 372 -22.89 3.48 -4.32
N LEU A 373 -22.30 3.52 -3.12
CA LEU A 373 -22.63 4.50 -2.09
C LEU A 373 -22.19 5.92 -2.49
N SER A 374 -21.04 6.06 -3.14
CA SER A 374 -20.61 7.36 -3.67
C SER A 374 -21.50 7.83 -4.83
N ASP A 375 -21.91 6.94 -5.74
CA ASP A 375 -22.86 7.26 -6.82
C ASP A 375 -24.19 7.80 -6.30
N LYS A 376 -24.72 7.21 -5.22
CA LYS A 376 -25.95 7.68 -4.57
C LYS A 376 -25.86 9.13 -4.10
N THR A 377 -24.69 9.59 -3.69
CA THR A 377 -24.52 11.00 -3.30
C THR A 377 -24.72 11.97 -4.45
N PHE A 378 -24.51 11.51 -5.70
CA PHE A 378 -24.63 12.31 -6.91
C PHE A 378 -26.03 12.27 -7.51
N ASP A 379 -26.76 11.16 -7.37
CA ASP A 379 -28.12 11.00 -7.89
C ASP A 379 -29.16 11.89 -7.19
N GLN A 380 -28.82 12.44 -6.03
CA GLN A 380 -29.73 13.15 -5.13
C GLN A 380 -29.67 14.68 -5.24
N ASP A 381 -28.91 15.24 -6.20
CA ASP A 381 -28.74 16.70 -6.35
C ASP A 381 -29.86 17.35 -7.21
N TYR A 382 -31.12 17.15 -6.81
CA TYR A 382 -32.28 17.87 -7.37
C TYR A 382 -32.65 19.08 -6.50
N GLY A 383 -31.80 20.12 -6.52
CA GLY A 383 -32.20 21.53 -6.31
C GLY A 383 -33.20 21.92 -5.21
N GLY A 384 -33.30 21.20 -4.09
CA GLY A 384 -34.20 21.49 -2.98
C GLY A 384 -34.02 20.47 -1.84
N ASP A 385 -34.41 20.86 -0.63
CA ASP A 385 -34.28 20.12 0.64
C ASP A 385 -35.05 18.77 0.70
N PHE A 386 -34.82 17.88 -0.27
CA PHE A 386 -35.28 16.51 -0.24
C PHE A 386 -34.12 15.59 0.14
N HIS A 387 -33.98 15.31 1.43
CA HIS A 387 -33.14 14.25 1.95
C HIS A 387 -33.66 12.89 1.47
N ILE A 388 -33.13 12.37 0.36
CA ILE A 388 -33.36 10.97 0.00
C ILE A 388 -32.40 10.12 0.84
N ALA A 389 -32.94 9.39 1.80
CA ALA A 389 -32.15 8.58 2.73
C ALA A 389 -31.50 7.37 2.05
N PHE A 390 -30.27 7.04 2.47
CA PHE A 390 -29.69 5.73 2.23
C PHE A 390 -30.60 4.67 2.84
N LYS A 391 -31.05 3.69 2.06
CA LYS A 391 -31.94 2.64 2.54
C LYS A 391 -31.16 1.64 3.39
N GLN A 392 -31.82 1.03 4.37
CA GLN A 392 -31.25 -0.07 5.15
C GLN A 392 -30.66 -1.17 4.27
N GLN A 393 -31.33 -1.45 3.14
CA GLN A 393 -30.83 -2.36 2.11
C GLN A 393 -30.73 -1.61 0.77
N GLU A 394 -29.51 -1.47 0.27
CA GLU A 394 -29.21 -0.97 -1.06
C GLU A 394 -28.89 -2.13 -2.02
N LEU A 395 -28.99 -1.91 -3.34
CA LEU A 395 -28.77 -2.96 -4.35
C LEU A 395 -27.64 -2.56 -5.31
N ILE A 396 -26.56 -3.35 -5.32
CA ILE A 396 -25.46 -3.23 -6.27
C ILE A 396 -25.87 -3.88 -7.59
N LEU A 397 -26.01 -3.05 -8.62
CA LEU A 397 -26.37 -3.47 -9.97
C LEU A 397 -25.13 -3.97 -10.74
N ALA A 398 -25.40 -4.69 -11.85
CA ALA A 398 -24.37 -5.19 -12.74
C ALA A 398 -23.41 -4.11 -13.25
N SER A 399 -23.91 -2.90 -13.56
CA SER A 399 -23.10 -1.77 -14.03
C SER A 399 -22.07 -1.28 -12.99
N THR A 400 -22.40 -1.33 -11.71
CA THR A 400 -21.45 -1.03 -10.63
C THR A 400 -20.45 -2.16 -10.44
N MET A 401 -20.90 -3.41 -10.58
CA MET A 401 -19.99 -4.56 -10.49
C MET A 401 -18.96 -4.57 -11.61
N VAL A 402 -19.31 -4.24 -12.86
CA VAL A 402 -18.33 -4.12 -13.96
C VAL A 402 -17.20 -3.16 -13.59
N ARG A 403 -17.55 -1.95 -13.14
CA ARG A 403 -16.57 -0.93 -12.71
C ARG A 403 -15.72 -1.39 -11.52
N ALA A 404 -16.31 -2.15 -10.59
CA ALA A 404 -15.59 -2.73 -9.46
C ALA A 404 -14.60 -3.84 -9.89
N LEU A 405 -14.96 -4.64 -10.89
CA LEU A 405 -14.09 -5.69 -11.43
C LEU A 405 -12.92 -5.11 -12.23
N GLU A 406 -13.10 -3.98 -12.92
CA GLU A 406 -11.98 -3.26 -13.56
C GLU A 406 -10.95 -2.76 -12.54
N LEU A 407 -11.42 -2.23 -11.40
CA LEU A 407 -10.54 -1.89 -10.28
C LEU A 407 -9.84 -3.14 -9.72
N ALA A 408 -10.56 -4.25 -9.59
CA ALA A 408 -10.00 -5.52 -9.13
C ALA A 408 -8.91 -6.03 -10.08
N ASP A 409 -9.11 -5.95 -11.40
CA ASP A 409 -8.10 -6.31 -12.39
C ASP A 409 -6.86 -5.43 -12.27
N TYR A 410 -7.02 -4.11 -12.20
CA TYR A 410 -5.89 -3.19 -12.02
C TYR A 410 -5.04 -3.56 -10.80
N PHE A 411 -5.67 -3.76 -9.64
CA PHE A 411 -4.95 -4.07 -8.40
C PHE A 411 -4.40 -5.50 -8.35
N TYR A 412 -5.03 -6.45 -9.04
CA TYR A 412 -4.47 -7.79 -9.23
C TYR A 412 -3.15 -7.70 -9.99
N GLU A 413 -3.13 -7.00 -11.13
CA GLU A 413 -1.92 -6.83 -11.92
C GLU A 413 -0.87 -6.01 -11.18
N SER A 414 -1.26 -4.92 -10.52
CA SER A 414 -0.33 -4.09 -9.74
C SER A 414 0.32 -4.85 -8.59
N ALA A 415 -0.42 -5.71 -7.88
CA ALA A 415 0.16 -6.54 -6.82
C ALA A 415 1.17 -7.57 -7.36
N ASN A 416 0.90 -8.16 -8.53
CA ASN A 416 1.86 -9.02 -9.22
C ASN A 416 3.11 -8.23 -9.64
N GLU A 417 2.93 -7.05 -10.20
CA GLU A 417 4.04 -6.17 -10.59
C GLU A 417 4.92 -5.80 -9.41
N VAL A 418 4.34 -5.38 -8.27
CA VAL A 418 5.10 -5.11 -7.04
C VAL A 418 5.84 -6.37 -6.57
N TYR A 419 5.19 -7.53 -6.59
CA TYR A 419 5.85 -8.77 -6.20
C TYR A 419 7.06 -9.07 -7.08
N ASP A 420 6.92 -8.96 -8.40
CA ASP A 420 8.01 -9.14 -9.36
C ASP A 420 9.13 -8.11 -9.17
N LEU A 421 8.79 -6.84 -8.92
CA LEU A 421 9.74 -5.78 -8.59
C LEU A 421 10.53 -6.12 -7.33
N VAL A 422 9.87 -6.64 -6.31
CA VAL A 422 10.52 -7.06 -5.07
C VAL A 422 11.44 -8.26 -5.32
N GLN A 423 11.00 -9.28 -6.05
CA GLN A 423 11.86 -10.44 -6.40
C GLN A 423 13.08 -10.01 -7.23
N LYS A 424 12.90 -9.08 -8.20
CA LYS A 424 13.99 -8.49 -8.98
C LYS A 424 14.93 -7.65 -8.11
N SER A 425 14.41 -6.86 -7.17
CA SER A 425 15.23 -6.08 -6.23
C SER A 425 16.01 -6.97 -5.24
N LEU A 426 15.50 -8.16 -4.97
CA LEU A 426 16.15 -9.21 -4.18
C LEU A 426 17.13 -10.05 -5.03
N SER A 427 17.16 -9.85 -6.35
CA SER A 427 18.16 -10.44 -7.23
C SER A 427 19.50 -9.80 -6.89
N ALA A 428 20.26 -10.49 -6.06
CA ALA A 428 21.54 -9.98 -5.63
C ALA A 428 22.58 -10.16 -6.74
N PRO A 429 23.58 -9.26 -6.84
CA PRO A 429 24.70 -9.45 -7.74
C PRO A 429 25.30 -10.86 -7.57
N PRO A 430 25.81 -11.47 -8.64
CA PRO A 430 26.32 -12.84 -8.57
C PRO A 430 27.34 -13.04 -7.45
N GLU A 431 28.14 -12.02 -7.13
CA GLU A 431 29.16 -12.05 -6.07
C GLU A 431 28.51 -12.18 -4.69
N VAL A 432 27.34 -11.56 -4.50
CA VAL A 432 26.55 -11.66 -3.27
C VAL A 432 25.96 -13.06 -3.12
N LEU A 433 25.39 -13.61 -4.19
CA LEU A 433 24.85 -14.98 -4.21
C LEU A 433 25.96 -16.01 -3.93
N ALA A 434 27.11 -15.86 -4.60
CA ALA A 434 28.29 -16.70 -4.40
C ALA A 434 28.80 -16.61 -2.95
N THR A 435 28.85 -15.39 -2.38
CA THR A 435 29.28 -15.17 -1.00
C THR A 435 28.32 -15.78 0.02
N ALA A 436 27.00 -15.63 -0.18
CA ALA A 436 25.99 -16.25 0.66
C ALA A 436 26.06 -17.79 0.60
N PHE A 437 26.28 -18.35 -0.59
CA PHE A 437 26.50 -19.79 -0.77
C PHE A 437 27.75 -20.29 -0.06
N MET A 438 28.87 -19.55 -0.17
CA MET A 438 30.12 -19.87 0.53
C MET A 438 29.93 -19.86 2.06
N LEU A 439 29.23 -18.87 2.60
CA LEU A 439 28.90 -18.81 4.03
C LEU A 439 28.04 -19.99 4.48
N LYS A 440 27.01 -20.37 3.70
CA LYS A 440 26.17 -21.56 3.98
C LYS A 440 26.98 -22.86 4.01
N ARG A 441 28.09 -22.93 3.25
CA ARG A 441 29.05 -24.05 3.27
C ARG A 441 30.15 -23.91 4.33
N GLY A 442 30.03 -22.94 5.24
CA GLY A 442 30.98 -22.75 6.35
C GLY A 442 32.34 -22.19 5.93
N LYS A 443 32.43 -21.54 4.76
CA LYS A 443 33.68 -20.95 4.28
C LYS A 443 34.09 -19.73 5.10
N SER A 444 35.40 -19.59 5.32
CA SER A 444 35.98 -18.50 6.10
C SER A 444 36.04 -17.19 5.30
N ASN A 445 36.10 -16.06 6.00
CA ASN A 445 36.31 -14.74 5.38
C ASN A 445 37.63 -14.66 4.57
N SER A 446 38.60 -15.53 4.85
CA SER A 446 39.84 -15.62 4.06
C SER A 446 39.59 -16.24 2.68
N GLU A 447 38.80 -17.32 2.63
CA GLU A 447 38.39 -17.98 1.38
C GLU A 447 37.43 -17.11 0.56
N ILE A 448 36.52 -16.39 1.24
CA ILE A 448 35.65 -15.41 0.58
C ILE A 448 36.48 -14.25 0.02
N GLY A 449 37.50 -13.80 0.76
CA GLY A 449 38.43 -12.76 0.30
C GLY A 449 39.27 -13.19 -0.91
N GLU A 450 39.68 -14.44 -0.96
CA GLU A 450 40.35 -15.01 -2.14
C GLU A 450 39.43 -15.04 -3.36
N MET A 451 38.17 -15.42 -3.19
CA MET A 451 37.18 -15.43 -4.27
C MET A 451 36.88 -14.02 -4.80
N LEU A 452 36.68 -13.05 -3.91
CA LEU A 452 36.30 -11.67 -4.28
C LEU A 452 37.47 -10.82 -4.77
N TYR A 453 38.68 -11.03 -4.24
CA TYR A 453 39.82 -10.14 -4.46
C TYR A 453 41.07 -10.86 -5.02
N GLY A 454 40.97 -12.16 -5.32
CA GLY A 454 41.98 -12.92 -6.06
C GLY A 454 43.19 -13.40 -5.25
N SER A 455 43.25 -13.18 -3.93
CA SER A 455 44.33 -13.71 -3.08
C SER A 455 43.97 -13.82 -1.60
N LYS A 456 44.57 -14.79 -0.90
CA LYS A 456 44.54 -14.91 0.56
C LYS A 456 45.54 -13.96 1.21
N SER A 457 45.11 -12.73 1.50
CA SER A 457 45.85 -11.79 2.34
C SER A 457 45.02 -11.35 3.54
N ASP A 458 45.66 -10.98 4.64
CA ASP A 458 44.96 -10.44 5.82
C ASP A 458 44.15 -9.18 5.49
N SER A 459 44.64 -8.36 4.55
CA SER A 459 43.91 -7.19 4.03
C SER A 459 42.61 -7.60 3.31
N HIS A 460 42.65 -8.62 2.46
CA HIS A 460 41.48 -9.13 1.75
C HIS A 460 40.49 -9.83 2.67
N LYS A 461 40.96 -10.54 3.70
CA LYS A 461 40.10 -11.12 4.75
C LYS A 461 39.29 -10.04 5.49
N VAL A 462 39.93 -8.93 5.85
CA VAL A 462 39.25 -7.81 6.54
C VAL A 462 38.27 -7.10 5.61
N LYS A 463 38.65 -6.85 4.34
CA LYS A 463 37.74 -6.30 3.32
C LYS A 463 36.54 -7.22 3.07
N ALA A 464 36.76 -8.52 2.93
CA ALA A 464 35.70 -9.51 2.74
C ALA A 464 34.73 -9.53 3.91
N ARG A 465 35.24 -9.54 5.15
CA ARG A 465 34.39 -9.47 6.34
C ARG A 465 33.48 -8.23 6.34
N ARG A 466 34.03 -7.05 6.08
CA ARG A 466 33.24 -5.80 6.02
C ARG A 466 32.21 -5.82 4.89
N GLN A 467 32.59 -6.37 3.73
CA GLN A 467 31.70 -6.48 2.58
C GLN A 467 30.57 -7.48 2.84
N VAL A 468 30.86 -8.61 3.48
CA VAL A 468 29.89 -9.61 3.93
C VAL A 468 28.91 -8.99 4.93
N GLU A 469 29.41 -8.31 5.97
CA GLU A 469 28.55 -7.63 6.96
C GLU A 469 27.64 -6.58 6.30
N ARG A 470 28.12 -5.90 5.26
CA ARG A 470 27.33 -4.96 4.47
C ARG A 470 26.27 -5.68 3.61
N TRP A 471 26.64 -6.73 2.89
CA TRP A 471 25.72 -7.48 2.03
C TRP A 471 24.68 -8.28 2.79
N ILE A 472 25.00 -8.74 4.00
CA ILE A 472 24.03 -9.34 4.91
C ILE A 472 22.91 -8.33 5.25
N LYS A 473 23.25 -7.05 5.42
CA LYS A 473 22.28 -5.97 5.68
C LYS A 473 21.53 -5.55 4.42
N GLU A 474 22.22 -5.49 3.28
CA GLU A 474 21.62 -5.07 2.00
C GLU A 474 20.73 -6.16 1.38
N TYR A 475 21.06 -7.45 1.55
CA TYR A 475 20.37 -8.61 0.95
C TYR A 475 19.97 -9.67 2.00
N PRO A 476 19.20 -9.32 3.05
CA PRO A 476 18.95 -10.20 4.19
C PRO A 476 18.26 -11.52 3.82
N ARG A 477 17.41 -11.53 2.78
CA ARG A 477 16.77 -12.77 2.28
C ARG A 477 17.75 -13.73 1.60
N VAL A 478 18.83 -13.23 0.99
CA VAL A 478 19.86 -14.06 0.34
C VAL A 478 20.73 -14.77 1.37
N PHE A 479 21.08 -14.06 2.45
CA PHE A 479 21.90 -14.58 3.54
C PHE A 479 21.11 -15.32 4.62
N GLY A 480 19.79 -15.16 4.73
CA GLY A 480 18.95 -15.95 5.62
C GLY A 480 19.37 -15.84 7.10
N SER A 481 19.70 -16.98 7.74
CA SER A 481 20.06 -17.05 9.17
C SER A 481 21.30 -16.23 9.55
N TYR A 482 22.11 -15.82 8.58
CA TYR A 482 23.28 -14.96 8.80
C TYR A 482 22.91 -13.47 8.91
N ALA A 483 21.63 -13.09 8.73
CA ALA A 483 21.13 -11.71 8.77
C ALA A 483 20.66 -11.20 10.14
N LYS A 484 21.10 -11.82 11.23
CA LYS A 484 20.75 -11.43 12.60
C LYS A 484 21.74 -10.47 13.24
#